data_AF-A0A060CM17-F1
#
_entry.id   AF-A0A060CM17-F1
#
_cell.length_a   1.000
_cell.length_b   1.000
_cell.length_c   1.000
_cell.angle_alpha   90.00
_cell.angle_beta   90.00
_cell.angle_gamma   90.00
#
_symmetry.space_group_name_H-M   'P 1'
#
loop_
_entity.id
_entity.type
_entity.pdbx_description
1 polymer ?
#
loop_
_entity_poly.entity_id
_entity_poly.type
_entity_poly.pdbx_seq_one_letter_code
_entity_poly.pdbx_strand_id
1 'polypeptide(L)'
;MGLSPFYPESSKPADVLAAQNAAAFRNYFFLDLYFKGLYRKDVLNYLRKNDLMPVIYPNDQDLLKSAKPDILGINYYESKTVAAVKETQEVFYKEPIINDDEDSKREGEARYG
;
A
#
# COMPACT_ATOMS: atom_id res chain seq x y z
N MET A 1 -4.49 8.02 5.36
CA MET A 1 -4.35 7.79 3.90
C MET A 1 -5.73 7.90 3.26
N GLY A 2 -5.88 8.75 2.24
CA GLY A 2 -7.15 8.91 1.49
C GLY A 2 -7.13 8.13 0.18
N LEU A 3 -8.31 7.92 -0.42
CA LEU A 3 -8.44 7.29 -1.73
C LEU A 3 -8.27 8.36 -2.80
N SER A 4 -7.30 8.20 -3.70
CA SER A 4 -7.09 9.12 -4.84
C SER A 4 -7.06 8.34 -6.15
N PRO A 5 -7.90 8.64 -7.15
CA PRO A 5 -7.75 8.11 -8.50
C PRO A 5 -6.41 8.52 -9.12
N PHE A 6 -5.76 7.60 -9.83
CA PHE A 6 -4.51 7.85 -10.54
C PHE A 6 -4.77 7.83 -12.05
N TYR A 7 -4.44 8.93 -12.72
CA TYR A 7 -4.56 9.11 -14.16
C TYR A 7 -3.17 9.16 -14.82
N PRO A 8 -3.02 8.61 -16.04
CA PRO A 8 -1.77 8.74 -16.77
C PRO A 8 -1.60 10.17 -17.30
N GLU A 9 -0.36 10.65 -17.35
CA GLU A 9 -0.03 11.96 -17.93
C GLU A 9 -0.34 12.02 -19.43
N SER A 10 -0.17 10.90 -20.14
CA SER A 10 -0.43 10.81 -21.56
C SER A 10 -1.00 9.45 -21.97
N SER A 11 -1.39 9.30 -23.25
CA SER A 11 -1.85 8.03 -23.81
C SER A 11 -0.72 7.05 -24.15
N LYS A 12 0.54 7.39 -23.84
CA LYS A 12 1.67 6.47 -24.05
C LYS A 12 1.46 5.21 -23.19
N PRO A 13 1.69 4.01 -23.75
CA PRO A 13 1.50 2.76 -23.00
C PRO A 13 2.25 2.71 -21.67
N ALA A 14 3.45 3.30 -21.61
CA ALA A 14 4.26 3.37 -20.40
C ALA A 14 3.59 4.21 -19.29
N ASP A 15 2.96 5.33 -19.62
CA ASP A 15 2.27 6.19 -18.64
C ASP A 15 0.97 5.54 -18.17
N VAL A 16 0.26 4.85 -19.06
CA VAL A 16 -0.92 4.03 -18.70
C VAL A 16 -0.53 2.94 -17.70
N LEU A 17 0.57 2.23 -17.97
CA LEU A 17 1.08 1.21 -17.06
C LEU A 17 1.53 1.83 -15.72
N ALA A 18 2.15 3.00 -15.74
CA ALA A 18 2.54 3.72 -14.52
C ALA A 18 1.31 4.08 -13.67
N ALA A 19 0.22 4.56 -14.28
CA ALA A 19 -1.03 4.85 -13.59
C ALA A 19 -1.70 3.59 -13.02
N GLN A 20 -1.71 2.48 -13.78
CA GLN A 20 -2.22 1.19 -13.29
C GLN A 20 -1.43 0.69 -12.08
N ASN A 21 -0.09 0.76 -12.14
CA ASN A 21 0.77 0.40 -11.02
C ASN A 21 0.52 1.31 -9.81
N ALA A 22 0.47 2.63 -10.01
CA ALA A 22 0.19 3.57 -8.92
C ALA A 22 -1.16 3.29 -8.24
N ALA A 23 -2.21 3.05 -9.02
CA ALA A 23 -3.52 2.67 -8.50
C ALA A 23 -3.49 1.31 -7.77
N ALA A 24 -2.75 0.33 -8.29
CA ALA A 24 -2.59 -0.98 -7.65
C ALA A 24 -1.96 -0.85 -6.26
N PHE A 25 -0.85 -0.12 -6.13
CA PHE A 25 -0.16 0.06 -4.86
C PHE A 25 -0.91 0.95 -3.88
N ARG A 26 -1.48 2.06 -4.33
CA ARG A 26 -2.04 3.08 -3.44
C ARG A 26 -3.50 2.81 -3.05
N ASN A 27 -4.26 2.17 -3.93
CA ASN A 27 -5.69 1.95 -3.71
C ASN A 27 -6.03 0.47 -3.67
N TYR A 28 -5.78 -0.26 -4.76
CA TYR A 28 -6.36 -1.60 -4.94
C TYR A 28 -5.76 -2.61 -3.99
N PHE A 29 -4.50 -2.46 -3.58
CA PHE A 29 -3.91 -3.31 -2.54
C PHE A 29 -4.74 -3.31 -1.25
N PHE A 30 -5.12 -2.12 -0.78
CA PHE A 30 -5.93 -1.96 0.42
C PHE A 30 -7.39 -2.30 0.20
N LEU A 31 -7.97 -1.91 -0.94
CA LEU A 31 -9.37 -2.23 -1.24
C LEU A 31 -9.60 -3.74 -1.44
N ASP A 32 -8.67 -4.43 -2.11
CA ASP A 32 -8.74 -5.89 -2.24
C ASP A 32 -8.57 -6.57 -0.88
N LEU A 33 -7.76 -6.00 0.02
CA LEU A 33 -7.66 -6.47 1.39
C LEU A 33 -8.98 -6.30 2.16
N TYR A 34 -9.58 -5.09 2.12
CA TYR A 34 -10.79 -4.78 2.89
C TYR A 34 -12.05 -5.50 2.39
N PHE A 35 -12.23 -5.66 1.08
CA PHE A 35 -13.49 -6.18 0.52
C PHE A 35 -13.40 -7.61 0.02
N LYS A 36 -12.20 -8.06 -0.35
CA LYS A 36 -11.99 -9.42 -0.87
C LYS A 36 -11.25 -10.30 0.12
N GLY A 37 -10.63 -9.73 1.15
CA GLY A 37 -9.76 -10.45 2.06
C GLY A 37 -8.55 -11.06 1.36
N LEU A 38 -8.05 -10.40 0.30
CA LEU A 38 -6.96 -10.91 -0.53
C LEU A 38 -5.84 -9.89 -0.64
N TYR A 39 -4.61 -10.36 -0.43
CA TYR A 39 -3.44 -9.63 -0.88
C TYR A 39 -3.33 -9.69 -2.39
N ARG A 40 -3.24 -8.51 -3.03
CA ARG A 40 -3.15 -8.40 -4.48
C ARG A 40 -1.81 -8.98 -4.99
N LYS A 41 -1.89 -9.87 -5.97
CA LYS A 41 -0.72 -10.67 -6.42
C LYS A 41 0.38 -9.85 -7.10
N ASP A 42 0.02 -8.86 -7.91
CA ASP A 42 0.99 -7.98 -8.59
C ASP A 42 1.83 -7.18 -7.58
N VAL A 43 1.20 -6.61 -6.56
CA VAL A 43 1.87 -5.90 -5.47
C VAL A 43 2.72 -6.86 -4.64
N LEU A 44 2.20 -8.02 -4.22
CA LEU A 44 3.01 -9.02 -3.49
C LEU A 44 4.23 -9.49 -4.29
N ASN A 45 4.10 -9.65 -5.62
CA ASN A 45 5.21 -10.05 -6.46
C ASN A 45 6.31 -9.00 -6.48
N TYR A 46 5.96 -7.71 -6.51
CA TYR A 46 6.92 -6.63 -6.36
C TYR A 46 7.56 -6.63 -4.98
N LEU A 47 6.77 -6.73 -3.90
CA LEU A 47 7.29 -6.73 -2.54
C LEU A 47 8.27 -7.89 -2.32
N ARG A 48 7.95 -9.10 -2.81
CA ARG A 48 8.86 -10.26 -2.76
C ARG A 48 10.17 -10.03 -3.49
N LYS A 49 10.13 -9.40 -4.67
CA LYS A 49 11.34 -9.11 -5.45
C LYS A 49 12.26 -8.10 -4.77
N ASN A 50 11.72 -7.27 -3.88
CA ASN A 50 12.46 -6.22 -3.18
C ASN A 50 12.68 -6.54 -1.69
N ASP A 51 12.39 -7.77 -1.25
CA ASP A 51 12.51 -8.18 0.16
C ASP A 51 11.66 -7.33 1.15
N LEU A 52 10.47 -6.93 0.69
CA LEU A 52 9.50 -6.09 1.43
C LEU A 52 8.20 -6.84 1.76
N MET A 53 8.24 -8.18 1.80
CA MET A 53 7.04 -8.96 2.09
C MET A 53 6.58 -8.74 3.53
N PRO A 54 5.28 -8.51 3.77
CA PRO A 54 4.77 -8.56 5.13
C PRO A 54 4.89 -9.99 5.66
N VAL A 55 5.03 -10.11 6.99
CA VAL A 55 4.85 -11.39 7.66
C VAL A 55 3.37 -11.77 7.56
N ILE A 56 3.09 -12.93 6.98
CA ILE A 56 1.73 -13.48 6.83
C ILE A 56 1.65 -14.74 7.69
N TYR A 57 0.76 -14.74 8.66
CA TYR A 57 0.58 -15.85 9.60
C TYR A 57 -0.43 -16.88 9.07
N PRO A 58 -0.38 -18.12 9.60
CA PRO A 58 -1.44 -19.08 9.40
C PRO A 58 -2.80 -18.47 9.80
N ASN A 59 -3.81 -18.63 8.95
CA ASN A 59 -5.19 -18.13 9.11
C ASN A 59 -5.44 -16.64 8.85
N ASP A 60 -4.44 -15.80 8.57
CA ASP A 60 -4.65 -14.37 8.26
C ASP A 60 -5.66 -14.19 7.11
N GLN A 61 -5.50 -14.98 6.06
CA GLN A 61 -6.36 -14.89 4.88
C GLN A 61 -7.81 -15.30 5.17
N ASP A 62 -8.03 -16.27 6.06
CA ASP A 62 -9.37 -16.71 6.42
C ASP A 62 -10.07 -15.68 7.31
N LEU A 63 -9.32 -15.09 8.25
CA LEU A 63 -9.79 -13.97 9.07
C LEU A 63 -10.19 -12.78 8.19
N LEU A 64 -9.32 -12.37 7.27
CA LEU A 64 -9.58 -11.26 6.33
C LEU A 64 -10.81 -11.51 5.46
N LYS A 65 -11.05 -12.75 5.00
CA LYS A 65 -12.24 -13.10 4.21
C LYS A 65 -13.54 -13.09 5.03
N SER A 66 -13.46 -13.38 6.33
CA SER A 66 -14.62 -13.36 7.24
C SER A 66 -15.08 -11.94 7.58
N ALA A 67 -14.15 -10.97 7.58
CA ALA A 67 -14.43 -9.58 7.90
C ALA A 67 -14.95 -8.82 6.67
N LYS A 68 -16.28 -8.82 6.46
CA LYS A 68 -16.91 -8.13 5.33
C LYS A 68 -17.55 -6.82 5.78
N PRO A 69 -17.02 -5.66 5.36
CA PRO A 69 -17.62 -4.37 5.67
C PRO A 69 -18.89 -4.14 4.84
N ASP A 70 -19.89 -3.48 5.45
CA ASP A 70 -21.14 -3.08 4.77
C ASP A 70 -20.98 -1.79 3.94
N ILE A 71 -20.07 -0.90 4.36
CA ILE A 71 -19.90 0.44 3.80
C ILE A 71 -18.42 0.69 3.49
N LEU A 72 -18.17 1.35 2.36
CA LEU A 72 -16.86 1.92 2.01
C LEU A 72 -16.80 3.40 2.40
N GLY A 73 -16.04 3.72 3.44
CA GLY A 73 -15.69 5.10 3.78
C GLY A 73 -14.65 5.65 2.80
N ILE A 74 -14.97 6.75 2.12
CA ILE A 74 -14.07 7.40 1.16
C ILE A 74 -13.66 8.77 1.69
N ASN A 75 -12.37 8.92 1.95
CA ASN A 75 -11.74 10.22 2.18
C ASN A 75 -11.07 10.65 0.88
N TYR A 76 -11.68 11.58 0.16
CA TYR A 76 -11.22 12.07 -1.14
C TYR A 76 -10.94 13.57 -1.08
N TYR A 77 -9.78 13.97 -1.62
CA TYR A 77 -9.34 15.37 -1.70
C TYR A 77 -8.93 15.73 -3.13
N GLU A 78 -8.19 14.84 -3.79
CA GLU A 78 -7.62 15.07 -5.11
C GLU A 78 -7.43 13.77 -5.88
N SER A 79 -7.38 13.88 -7.20
CA SER A 79 -6.79 12.88 -8.08
C SER A 79 -5.29 13.16 -8.27
N LYS A 80 -4.57 12.17 -8.80
CA LYS A 80 -3.14 12.28 -9.09
C LYS A 80 -2.87 11.93 -10.54
N THR A 81 -2.05 12.74 -11.20
CA THR A 81 -1.53 12.44 -12.53
C THR A 81 -0.11 11.89 -12.39
N VAL A 82 0.20 10.79 -13.08
CA VAL A 82 1.51 10.14 -13.04
C VAL A 82 2.01 9.80 -14.44
N ALA A 83 3.32 9.76 -14.59
CA ALA A 83 4.01 9.34 -15.81
C ALA A 83 5.01 8.22 -15.48
N ALA A 84 5.45 7.50 -16.51
CA ALA A 84 6.57 6.59 -16.36
C ALA A 84 7.85 7.35 -15.99
N VAL A 85 8.65 6.77 -15.09
CA VAL A 85 9.96 7.31 -14.73
C VAL A 85 10.86 7.30 -15.96
N LYS A 86 11.51 8.42 -16.26
CA LYS A 86 12.49 8.49 -17.34
C LYS A 86 13.80 7.85 -16.86
N GLU A 87 14.48 7.12 -17.73
CA GLU A 87 15.68 6.33 -17.43
C GLU A 87 16.83 7.15 -16.81
N THR A 88 16.86 8.47 -17.03
CA THR A 88 17.85 9.40 -16.49
C THR A 88 17.45 10.08 -15.17
N GLN A 89 16.32 9.72 -14.58
CA GLN A 89 15.81 10.39 -13.39
C GLN A 89 16.38 9.72 -12.13
N GLU A 90 17.36 10.35 -11.49
CA GLU A 90 17.81 9.91 -10.16
C GLU A 90 16.64 9.96 -9.19
N VAL A 91 16.31 8.80 -8.62
CA VAL A 91 15.33 8.69 -7.54
C VAL A 91 16.07 9.01 -6.24
N PHE A 92 15.88 10.21 -5.72
CA PHE A 92 16.39 10.58 -4.39
C PHE A 92 15.61 9.83 -3.31
N TYR A 93 16.03 8.59 -3.00
CA TYR A 93 15.62 7.91 -1.79
C TYR A 93 16.42 8.51 -0.63
N LYS A 94 15.75 9.27 0.24
CA LYS A 94 16.27 9.53 1.59
C LYS A 94 15.83 8.36 2.46
N GLU A 95 16.79 7.69 3.09
CA GLU A 95 16.47 6.72 4.13
C GLU A 95 15.55 7.38 5.17
N PRO A 96 14.46 6.70 5.59
CA PRO A 96 13.67 7.18 6.71
C PRO A 96 14.59 7.24 7.94
N ILE A 97 14.60 8.39 8.62
CA ILE A 97 15.26 8.51 9.93
C ILE A 97 14.44 7.64 10.89
N ILE A 98 14.94 6.45 11.18
CA ILE A 98 14.37 5.58 12.22
C ILE A 98 14.92 6.12 13.54
N ASN A 99 14.06 6.69 14.37
CA ASN A 99 14.41 6.99 15.75
C ASN A 99 14.34 5.67 16.53
N ASP A 100 15.47 4.99 16.69
CA ASP A 100 15.59 3.71 17.41
C ASP A 100 15.33 3.83 18.94
N ASP A 101 15.01 5.02 19.45
CA ASP A 101 14.95 5.28 20.90
C ASP A 101 13.56 5.12 21.55
N GLU A 102 12.46 4.92 20.81
CA GLU A 102 11.11 4.86 21.43
C GLU A 102 10.51 3.45 21.61
N ASP A 103 11.00 2.41 20.93
CA ASP A 103 10.40 1.06 21.02
C ASP A 103 10.93 0.22 22.21
N SER A 104 11.90 0.71 22.99
CA SER A 104 12.41 0.01 24.18
C SER A 104 11.65 0.31 25.49
N LYS A 105 10.60 1.15 25.47
CA LYS A 105 9.89 1.60 26.69
C LYS A 105 8.40 1.22 26.78
N ARG A 106 7.88 0.34 25.92
CA ARG A 106 6.48 -0.13 26.00
C ARG A 106 6.31 -1.59 26.39
N GLU A 107 7.30 -2.18 27.05
CA GLU A 107 7.09 -3.41 27.82
C GLU A 107 6.93 -3.07 29.30
N GLY A 108 5.69 -3.16 29.78
CA GLY A 108 5.34 -3.06 31.19
C GLY A 108 4.58 -1.79 31.56
N GLU A 109 3.27 -1.79 31.31
CA GLU A 109 2.23 -1.38 32.26
C GLU A 109 0.85 -1.33 31.58
N ALA A 110 0.10 -2.42 31.68
CA ALA A 110 -1.36 -2.35 31.66
C ALA A 110 -1.84 -3.08 32.91
N ARG A 111 -1.85 -2.35 34.03
CA ARG A 111 -2.54 -2.75 35.25
C ARG A 111 -4.03 -2.56 35.02
N TYR A 112 -4.80 -3.58 35.37
CA TYR A 112 -6.26 -3.52 35.55
C TYR A 112 -6.64 -2.37 36.50
N GLY A 113 -7.67 -1.64 36.13
CA GLY A 113 -8.40 -0.66 36.95
C GLY A 113 -9.74 -0.38 36.32
#